data_AF-A0A916MS86-F1
#
_entry.id   AF-A0A916MS86-F1
#
_cell.length_a   1.000
_cell.length_b   1.000
_cell.length_c   1.000
_cell.angle_alpha   90.00
_cell.angle_beta   90.00
_cell.angle_gamma   90.00
#
_symmetry.space_group_name_H-M   'P 1'
#
loop_
_entity.id
_entity.type
_entity.pdbx_description
1 polymer ?
#
loop_
_entity_poly.entity_id
_entity_poly.type
_entity_poly.pdbx_seq_one_letter_code
_entity_poly.pdbx_strand_id
1 'polypeptide(L)'
;MRRLIISGLIGLLIGAGIGLTLGWLVLPVQVVDSPMRDLSPRFKDDFTVMVATGYLVDRDIKAAAERLAPLGVSNIFTYVRDVTERYISQGGSGREADIRSLVELSCALGYCTPPMEPFRLPEPSPTPGS
;
A
#
# COMPACT_ATOMS: atom_id res chain seq x y z
N MET A 1 -57.00 14.52 -5.26
CA MET A 1 -55.71 14.20 -4.60
C MET A 1 -55.14 12.85 -5.03
N ARG A 2 -55.88 11.73 -4.94
CA ARG A 2 -55.41 10.38 -5.28
C ARG A 2 -54.82 10.20 -6.70
N ARG A 3 -55.37 10.90 -7.71
CA ARG A 3 -54.87 10.86 -9.10
C ARG A 3 -53.47 11.48 -9.28
N LEU A 4 -53.16 12.54 -8.52
CA LEU A 4 -51.86 13.23 -8.58
C LEU A 4 -50.76 12.39 -7.91
N ILE A 5 -51.12 11.67 -6.84
CA ILE A 5 -50.21 10.75 -6.16
C ILE A 5 -49.85 9.57 -7.09
N ILE A 6 -50.84 9.03 -7.81
CA ILE A 6 -50.60 7.93 -8.76
C ILE A 6 -49.72 8.39 -9.92
N SER A 7 -49.96 9.56 -10.51
CA SER A 7 -49.11 10.08 -11.60
C SER A 7 -47.68 10.38 -11.13
N GLY A 8 -47.52 10.88 -9.89
CA GLY A 8 -46.21 11.11 -9.30
C GLY A 8 -45.42 9.82 -9.07
N LEU A 9 -46.07 8.77 -8.56
CA LEU A 9 -45.47 7.45 -8.37
C LEU A 9 -45.04 6.81 -9.69
N ILE A 10 -45.87 6.93 -10.73
CA ILE A 10 -45.54 6.41 -12.06
C ILE A 10 -44.34 7.16 -12.66
N GLY A 11 -44.33 8.49 -12.58
CA GLY A 11 -43.20 9.29 -13.04
C GLY A 11 -41.89 8.95 -12.32
N LEU A 12 -41.96 8.72 -11.00
CA LEU A 12 -40.81 8.34 -10.18
C LEU A 12 -40.28 6.94 -10.54
N LEU A 13 -41.18 5.97 -10.74
CA LEU A 13 -40.79 4.62 -11.17
C LEU A 13 -40.15 4.62 -12.56
N ILE A 14 -40.68 5.40 -13.50
CA ILE A 14 -40.12 5.52 -14.85
C ILE A 14 -38.76 6.22 -14.79
N GLY A 15 -38.65 7.34 -14.06
CA GLY A 15 -37.39 8.06 -13.91
C GLY A 15 -36.30 7.22 -13.24
N ALA A 16 -36.66 6.47 -12.19
CA ALA A 16 -35.74 5.55 -11.52
C ALA A 16 -35.30 4.40 -12.44
N GLY A 17 -36.23 3.81 -13.19
CA GLY A 17 -35.92 2.77 -14.16
C GLY A 17 -34.98 3.26 -15.26
N ILE A 18 -35.23 4.44 -15.82
CA ILE A 18 -34.38 5.04 -16.86
C ILE A 18 -33.02 5.44 -16.29
N GLY A 19 -32.99 6.08 -15.11
CA GLY A 19 -31.74 6.49 -14.47
C GLY A 19 -30.85 5.31 -14.11
N LEU A 20 -31.43 4.22 -13.59
CA LEU A 20 -30.68 3.01 -13.23
C LEU A 20 -30.19 2.26 -14.47
N THR A 21 -31.02 2.15 -15.51
CA THR A 21 -30.61 1.49 -16.77
C THR A 21 -29.51 2.27 -17.48
N LEU A 22 -29.59 3.60 -17.53
CA LEU A 22 -28.52 4.43 -18.10
C LEU A 22 -27.25 4.37 -17.24
N GLY A 23 -27.38 4.49 -15.91
CA GLY A 23 -26.24 4.43 -15.00
C GLY A 23 -25.52 3.08 -15.00
N TRP A 24 -26.24 1.97 -15.17
CA TRP A 24 -25.68 0.62 -15.14
C TRP A 24 -25.21 0.12 -16.51
N LEU A 25 -25.94 0.43 -17.58
CA LEU A 25 -25.69 -0.15 -18.91
C LEU A 25 -24.85 0.76 -19.81
N VAL A 26 -24.93 2.09 -19.64
CA VAL A 26 -24.24 3.07 -20.51
C VAL A 26 -22.91 3.53 -19.91
N LEU A 27 -22.79 3.52 -18.58
CA LEU A 27 -21.54 3.79 -17.87
C LEU A 27 -21.04 2.51 -17.18
N PRO A 28 -20.45 1.55 -17.92
CA PRO A 28 -19.66 0.54 -17.25
C PRO A 28 -18.59 1.29 -16.46
N VAL A 29 -18.60 1.14 -15.13
CA VAL A 29 -17.47 1.56 -14.32
C VAL A 29 -16.30 0.69 -14.77
N GLN A 30 -15.54 1.20 -15.73
CA GLN A 30 -14.25 0.62 -16.02
C GLN A 30 -13.42 0.95 -14.79
N VAL A 31 -13.45 0.03 -13.82
CA VAL A 31 -12.36 -0.11 -12.86
C VAL A 31 -11.18 -0.44 -13.76
N VAL A 32 -10.50 0.60 -14.24
CA VAL A 32 -9.26 0.43 -14.96
C VAL A 32 -8.37 -0.24 -13.93
N ASP A 33 -8.11 -1.52 -14.13
CA ASP A 33 -7.06 -2.27 -13.46
C ASP A 33 -5.77 -1.52 -13.76
N SER A 34 -5.52 -0.48 -12.97
CA SER A 34 -4.34 0.35 -13.10
C SER A 34 -3.22 -0.58 -12.66
N PRO A 35 -2.38 -1.05 -13.60
CA PRO A 35 -1.34 -2.00 -13.26
C PRO A 35 -0.53 -1.36 -12.13
N MET A 36 -0.04 -2.13 -11.15
CA MET A 36 0.65 -1.55 -9.98
C MET A 36 1.85 -0.63 -10.33
N ARG A 37 2.29 -0.75 -11.58
CA ARG A 37 3.28 0.04 -12.30
C ARG A 37 2.90 1.52 -12.45
N ASP A 38 1.60 1.83 -12.59
CA ASP A 38 1.05 3.18 -12.75
C ASP A 38 0.70 3.86 -11.41
N LEU A 39 0.87 3.17 -10.28
CA LEU A 39 0.75 3.82 -8.97
C LEU A 39 1.74 4.98 -8.88
N SER A 40 1.25 6.12 -8.40
CA SER A 40 2.09 7.27 -8.06
C SER A 40 3.25 6.82 -7.16
N PRO A 41 4.47 7.36 -7.33
CA PRO A 41 5.64 6.97 -6.54
C PRO A 41 5.36 6.95 -5.02
N ARG A 42 4.55 7.88 -4.53
CA ARG A 42 4.15 7.93 -3.12
C ARG A 42 3.41 6.67 -2.63
N PHE A 43 2.49 6.12 -3.43
CA PHE A 43 1.76 4.92 -3.03
C PHE A 43 2.63 3.66 -3.10
N LYS A 44 3.63 3.62 -4.00
CA LYS A 44 4.61 2.53 -4.03
C LYS A 44 5.49 2.53 -2.78
N ASP A 45 5.87 3.72 -2.33
CA ASP A 45 6.60 3.89 -1.08
C ASP A 45 5.75 3.47 0.12
N ASP A 46 4.49 3.90 0.21
CA ASP A 46 3.55 3.50 1.28
C ASP A 46 3.28 1.98 1.29
N PHE A 47 3.15 1.36 0.12
CA PHE A 47 3.05 -0.10 0.01
C PHE A 47 4.32 -0.81 0.51
N THR A 48 5.49 -0.24 0.24
CA THR A 48 6.77 -0.78 0.73
C THR A 48 6.86 -0.73 2.25
N VAL A 49 6.35 0.34 2.89
CA VAL A 49 6.23 0.43 4.35
C VAL A 49 5.32 -0.65 4.92
N MET A 50 4.18 -0.91 4.27
CA MET A 50 3.25 -1.98 4.69
C MET A 50 3.91 -3.36 4.61
N VAL A 51 4.61 -3.66 3.53
CA VAL A 51 5.33 -4.93 3.38
C VAL A 51 6.46 -5.04 4.42
N ALA A 52 7.21 -3.96 4.67
CA ALA A 52 8.27 -3.93 5.67
C ALA A 52 7.73 -4.16 7.09
N THR A 53 6.55 -3.62 7.39
CA THR A 53 5.87 -3.84 8.67
C THR A 53 5.39 -5.28 8.81
N GLY A 54 4.83 -5.86 7.74
CA GLY A 54 4.48 -7.29 7.71
C GLY A 54 5.70 -8.20 7.92
N TYR A 55 6.84 -7.84 7.33
CA TYR A 55 8.10 -8.56 7.51
C TYR A 55 8.56 -8.60 8.98
N LEU A 56 8.33 -7.54 9.78
CA LEU A 56 8.70 -7.58 11.20
C LEU A 56 7.96 -8.69 11.98
N VAL A 57 6.74 -9.03 11.54
CA VAL A 57 5.89 -10.05 12.15
C VAL A 57 6.25 -11.43 11.59
N ASP A 58 6.24 -11.57 10.27
CA ASP A 58 6.41 -12.87 9.60
C ASP A 58 7.87 -13.32 9.56
N ARG A 59 8.83 -12.37 9.62
CA ARG A 59 10.28 -12.57 9.44
C ARG A 59 10.66 -13.35 8.18
N ASP A 60 9.77 -13.37 7.18
CA ASP A 60 9.98 -14.05 5.90
C ASP A 60 10.38 -13.05 4.80
N ILE A 61 11.68 -13.03 4.50
CA ILE A 61 12.27 -12.16 3.48
C ILE A 61 11.77 -12.52 2.08
N LYS A 62 11.56 -13.82 1.81
CA LYS A 62 11.12 -14.30 0.50
C LYS A 62 9.67 -13.88 0.25
N ALA A 63 8.81 -14.02 1.25
CA ALA A 63 7.42 -13.61 1.17
C ALA A 63 7.27 -12.07 1.07
N ALA A 64 8.20 -11.30 1.67
CA ALA A 64 8.26 -9.86 1.47
C ALA A 64 8.69 -9.49 0.03
N ALA A 65 9.71 -10.15 -0.50
CA ALA A 65 10.17 -9.94 -1.88
C ALA A 65 9.10 -10.31 -2.93
N GLU A 66 8.39 -11.42 -2.73
CA GLU A 66 7.27 -11.84 -3.59
C GLU A 66 6.14 -10.81 -3.60
N ARG A 67 5.82 -10.20 -2.44
CA ARG A 67 4.82 -9.13 -2.34
C ARG A 67 5.24 -7.83 -3.02
N LEU A 68 6.54 -7.54 -3.09
CA LEU A 68 7.09 -6.37 -3.78
C LEU A 68 7.29 -6.60 -5.28
N ALA A 69 7.32 -7.85 -5.75
CA ALA A 69 7.51 -8.20 -7.16
C ALA A 69 6.53 -7.52 -8.15
N PRO A 70 5.23 -7.38 -7.83
CA PRO A 70 4.27 -6.70 -8.69
C PRO A 70 4.54 -5.20 -8.92
N LEU A 71 5.41 -4.54 -8.12
CA LEU A 71 5.77 -3.14 -8.30
C LEU A 71 6.48 -2.87 -9.64
N GLY A 72 7.05 -3.90 -10.26
CA GLY A 72 7.68 -3.81 -11.58
C GLY A 72 8.94 -2.93 -11.61
N VAL A 73 9.59 -2.75 -10.45
CA VAL A 73 10.85 -2.03 -10.32
C VAL A 73 12.03 -2.91 -10.79
N SER A 74 13.04 -2.30 -11.41
CA SER A 74 14.18 -3.04 -11.99
C SER A 74 14.94 -3.90 -10.97
N ASN A 75 15.03 -3.44 -9.72
CA ASN A 75 15.61 -4.19 -8.63
C ASN A 75 14.91 -3.77 -7.31
N ILE A 76 14.17 -4.72 -6.73
CA ILE A 76 13.40 -4.51 -5.51
C ILE A 76 14.31 -4.19 -4.33
N PHE A 77 15.46 -4.84 -4.23
CA PHE A 77 16.39 -4.68 -3.12
C PHE A 77 16.97 -3.25 -3.07
N THR A 78 17.42 -2.75 -4.23
CA THR A 78 17.91 -1.35 -4.31
C THR A 78 16.77 -0.35 -4.15
N TYR A 79 15.57 -0.67 -4.64
CA TYR A 79 14.40 0.18 -4.47
C TYR A 79 14.03 0.33 -2.99
N VAL A 80 13.99 -0.77 -2.23
CA VAL A 80 13.72 -0.73 -0.78
C VAL A 80 14.76 0.14 -0.06
N ARG A 81 16.06 -0.02 -0.37
CA ARG A 81 17.12 0.86 0.17
C ARG A 81 16.83 2.33 -0.11
N ASP A 82 16.56 2.68 -1.37
CA ASP A 82 16.34 4.07 -1.79
C ASP A 82 15.09 4.67 -1.12
N VAL A 83 14.04 3.88 -0.94
CA VAL A 83 12.84 4.27 -0.18
C VAL A 83 13.19 4.50 1.29
N THR A 84 13.94 3.61 1.91
CA THR A 84 14.37 3.73 3.31
C THR A 84 15.20 5.00 3.53
N GLU A 85 16.21 5.26 2.69
CA GLU A 85 17.03 6.48 2.79
C GLU A 85 16.20 7.75 2.58
N ARG A 86 15.23 7.71 1.66
CA ARG A 86 14.29 8.81 1.45
C ARG A 86 13.42 9.04 2.68
N TYR A 87 12.93 7.98 3.33
CA TYR A 87 12.11 8.10 4.54
C TYR A 87 12.91 8.63 5.72
N ILE A 88 14.19 8.25 5.85
CA ILE A 88 15.10 8.79 6.86
C ILE A 88 15.34 10.29 6.62
N SER A 89 15.66 10.68 5.39
CA SER A 89 15.94 12.09 5.05
C SER A 89 14.71 13.01 5.13
N GLN A 90 13.51 12.47 4.92
CA GLN A 90 12.25 13.19 5.04
C GLN A 90 11.59 13.04 6.43
N GLY A 91 12.25 12.36 7.37
CA GLY A 91 11.68 11.96 8.64
C GLY A 91 11.29 13.16 9.51
N GLY A 92 10.00 13.26 9.82
CA GLY A 92 9.43 14.15 10.83
C GLY A 92 8.86 13.37 12.02
N SER A 93 8.45 14.08 13.06
CA SER A 93 7.85 13.51 14.27
C SER A 93 6.63 12.64 13.91
N GLY A 94 6.74 11.32 14.08
CA GLY A 94 5.64 10.37 13.85
C GLY A 94 5.88 9.26 12.82
N ARG A 95 7.00 9.26 12.07
CA ARG A 95 7.34 8.19 11.09
C ARG A 95 8.47 7.27 11.53
N GLU A 96 8.93 7.38 12.77
CA GLU A 96 10.07 6.59 13.28
C GLU A 96 9.79 5.08 13.26
N ALA A 97 8.55 4.66 13.52
CA ALA A 97 8.16 3.26 13.44
C ALA A 97 8.26 2.71 12.01
N ASP A 98 7.79 3.49 11.02
CA ASP A 98 7.85 3.12 9.61
C ASP A 98 9.30 3.05 9.12
N ILE A 99 10.12 4.04 9.50
CA ILE A 99 11.56 4.06 9.21
C ILE A 99 12.22 2.81 9.77
N ARG A 100 11.91 2.43 11.01
CA ARG A 100 12.45 1.23 11.65
C ARG A 100 12.07 -0.05 10.91
N SER A 101 10.80 -0.21 10.52
CA SER A 101 10.35 -1.35 9.71
C SER A 101 11.10 -1.43 8.38
N LEU A 102 11.23 -0.30 7.68
CA LEU A 102 11.93 -0.19 6.41
C LEU A 102 13.42 -0.52 6.54
N VAL A 103 14.07 -0.04 7.61
CA VAL A 103 15.47 -0.35 7.93
C VAL A 103 15.68 -1.84 8.14
N GLU A 104 14.81 -2.49 8.93
CA GLU A 104 14.91 -3.93 9.18
C GLU A 104 14.74 -4.75 7.91
N LEU A 105 13.78 -4.39 7.05
CA LEU A 105 13.62 -5.05 5.75
C LEU A 105 14.85 -4.81 4.86
N SER A 106 15.31 -3.57 4.71
CA SER A 106 16.49 -3.23 3.88
C SER A 106 17.75 -3.97 4.33
N CYS A 107 17.94 -4.07 5.65
CA CYS A 107 19.05 -4.79 6.25
C CYS A 107 18.94 -6.30 6.06
N ALA A 108 17.76 -6.88 6.25
CA ALA A 108 17.52 -8.31 6.01
C ALA A 108 17.75 -8.70 4.54
N LEU A 109 17.46 -7.77 3.63
CA LEU A 109 17.73 -7.89 2.20
C LEU A 109 19.22 -7.75 1.83
N GLY A 110 20.10 -7.45 2.79
CA GLY A 110 21.55 -7.30 2.58
C GLY A 110 22.01 -5.89 2.20
N TYR A 111 21.12 -4.89 2.26
CA TYR A 111 21.39 -3.49 1.91
C TYR A 111 21.24 -2.59 3.15
N CYS A 112 22.01 -2.87 4.20
CA CYS A 112 22.18 -1.93 5.32
C CYS A 112 23.14 -0.81 4.89
N THR A 113 22.72 0.45 5.06
CA THR A 113 23.58 1.63 4.85
C THR A 113 23.82 2.37 6.16
N PRO A 114 24.93 3.13 6.30
CA PRO A 114 25.22 3.91 7.52
C PRO A 114 24.08 4.76 8.10
N PRO A 115 23.25 5.49 7.31
CA PRO A 115 22.15 6.29 7.87
C PRO A 115 21.05 5.45 8.55
N MET A 116 21.04 4.13 8.36
CA MET A 116 20.05 3.22 8.93
C MET A 116 20.43 2.73 10.34
N GLU A 117 21.71 2.83 10.73
CA GLU A 117 22.23 2.34 12.02
C GLU A 117 21.45 2.86 13.24
N PRO A 118 21.07 4.15 13.34
CA PRO A 118 20.36 4.68 14.50
C PRO A 118 18.93 4.11 14.66
N PHE A 119 18.37 3.56 13.59
CA PHE A 119 16.98 3.11 13.54
C PHE A 119 16.83 1.59 13.60
N ARG A 120 17.93 0.82 13.63
CA ARG A 120 17.86 -0.64 13.75
C ARG A 120 17.17 -1.04 15.05
N LEU A 121 16.38 -2.10 15.01
CA LEU A 121 15.91 -2.74 16.24
C LEU A 121 17.12 -3.34 16.96
N PRO A 122 17.16 -3.31 18.31
CA PRO A 122 18.12 -4.12 19.03
C PRO A 122 17.94 -5.57 18.60
N GLU A 123 19.02 -6.23 18.18
CA GLU A 123 18.99 -7.67 17.96
C GLU A 123 18.46 -8.35 19.24
N PRO A 124 17.59 -9.36 19.14
CA PRO A 124 17.21 -10.13 20.31
C PRO A 124 18.50 -10.69 20.91
N SER A 125 18.86 -10.22 22.10
CA SER A 125 20.05 -10.66 22.81
C SER A 125 20.12 -12.18 22.77
N PRO A 126 21.28 -12.79 22.44
CA PRO A 126 21.43 -14.23 22.60
C PRO A 126 21.11 -14.52 24.06
N THR A 127 20.03 -15.26 24.29
CA THR A 127 19.72 -15.76 25.62
C THR A 127 20.93 -16.65 25.99
N PRO A 128 21.71 -16.32 27.03
CA PRO A 128 22.83 -17.16 27.42
C PRO A 128 22.26 -18.54 27.73
N GLY A 129 22.84 -19.57 27.09
CA GLY A 129 22.32 -20.93 27.11
C GLY A 129 21.99 -21.42 28.52
N SER A 130 20.87 -22.11 28.63
CA SER A 130 20.56 -23.03 29.73
C SER A 130 21.07 -24.43 29.41
#